data_AF-A0A947LZQ3-F1
#
_entry.id   AF-A0A947LZQ3-F1
#
_cell.length_a   1.000
_cell.length_b   1.000
_cell.length_c   1.000
_cell.angle_alpha   90.00
_cell.angle_beta   90.00
_cell.angle_gamma   90.00
#
_symmetry.space_group_name_H-M   'P 1'
#
loop_
_entity.id
_entity.type
_entity.pdbx_description
1 polymer ?
#
loop_
_entity_poly.entity_id
_entity_poly.type
_entity_poly.pdbx_seq_one_letter_code
_entity_poly.pdbx_strand_id
1 'polypeptide(L)'
;MKHVLAFATALLLAGCGTSVTTYHTNCMDAYPDFANQLACVKNNIAADPYQSNDTLVREYLLTGDMLAADVRAGKISDESARLQFLQKLNDIKRIELEQMANESRIRRDMDMRFPRQTTCHPVGGSVQCTTY
;
A
#
# COMPACT_ATOMS: atom_id res chain seq x y z
N MET A 1 2.38 -8.52 -41.90
CA MET A 1 2.50 -9.12 -40.55
C MET A 1 3.47 -8.29 -39.69
N LYS A 2 3.10 -7.06 -39.32
CA LYS A 2 3.97 -6.11 -38.57
C LYS A 2 3.24 -5.29 -37.50
N HIS A 3 1.96 -5.56 -37.22
CA HIS A 3 1.15 -4.74 -36.31
C HIS A 3 0.72 -5.47 -35.02
N VAL A 4 1.16 -6.71 -34.80
CA VAL A 4 0.75 -7.50 -33.61
C VAL A 4 1.65 -7.25 -32.40
N LEU A 5 2.83 -6.63 -32.58
CA LEU A 5 3.79 -6.42 -31.49
C LEU A 5 3.59 -5.14 -30.67
N ALA A 6 2.69 -4.24 -31.06
CA ALA A 6 2.50 -2.97 -30.38
C ALA A 6 1.50 -3.03 -29.21
N PHE A 7 0.72 -4.11 -29.09
CA PHE A 7 -0.29 -4.25 -28.03
C PHE A 7 0.24 -4.95 -26.77
N ALA A 8 1.36 -5.65 -26.86
CA ALA A 8 1.94 -6.39 -25.74
C ALA A 8 2.73 -5.47 -24.76
N THR A 9 3.19 -4.31 -25.22
CA THR A 9 4.02 -3.40 -24.42
C THR A 9 3.20 -2.44 -23.53
N ALA A 10 1.89 -2.30 -23.79
CA ALA A 10 1.01 -1.46 -22.98
C ALA A 10 0.52 -2.13 -21.68
N LEU A 11 0.66 -3.47 -21.56
CA LEU A 11 0.24 -4.21 -20.37
C LEU A 11 1.29 -4.28 -19.25
N LEU A 12 2.52 -3.81 -19.49
CA LEU A 12 3.65 -3.96 -18.54
C LEU A 12 3.93 -2.70 -17.70
N LEU A 13 3.10 -1.66 -17.79
CA LEU A 13 3.28 -0.39 -17.06
C LEU A 13 2.17 -0.08 -16.05
N ALA A 14 1.19 -0.96 -15.87
CA ALA A 14 0.15 -0.84 -14.84
C ALA A 14 0.54 -1.53 -13.51
N GLY A 15 1.83 -1.54 -13.18
CA GLY A 15 2.35 -2.02 -11.90
C GLY A 15 2.21 -0.99 -10.77
N CYS A 16 1.22 -0.10 -10.82
CA CYS A 16 0.80 0.64 -9.63
C CYS A 16 -0.02 -0.35 -8.79
N GLY A 17 0.64 -1.02 -7.83
CA GLY A 17 -0.07 -1.86 -6.87
C GLY A 17 -1.25 -1.08 -6.29
N THR A 18 -2.45 -1.64 -6.43
CA THR A 18 -3.67 -0.99 -5.95
C THR A 18 -3.60 -0.93 -4.42
N SER A 19 -3.67 0.27 -3.87
CA SER A 19 -3.55 0.46 -2.43
C SER A 19 -4.75 -0.13 -1.69
N VAL A 20 -4.56 -0.53 -0.43
CA VAL A 20 -5.67 -0.97 0.44
C VAL A 20 -6.77 0.09 0.56
N THR A 21 -6.42 1.37 0.40
CA THR A 21 -7.37 2.50 0.37
C THR A 21 -8.31 2.41 -0.82
N THR A 22 -7.78 2.07 -1.99
CA THR A 22 -8.58 1.96 -3.21
C THR A 22 -9.60 0.84 -3.09
N TYR A 23 -9.19 -0.31 -2.55
CA TYR A 23 -10.12 -1.40 -2.27
C TYR A 23 -11.19 -1.00 -1.25
N HIS A 24 -10.79 -0.32 -0.17
CA HIS A 24 -11.73 0.20 0.82
C HIS A 24 -12.78 1.11 0.18
N THR A 25 -12.36 2.20 -0.45
CA THR A 25 -13.28 3.20 -1.02
C THR A 25 -14.22 2.59 -2.04
N ASN A 26 -13.70 1.82 -3.00
CA ASN A 26 -14.51 1.20 -4.03
C ASN A 26 -15.59 0.27 -3.44
N CYS A 27 -15.24 -0.48 -2.40
CA CYS A 27 -16.19 -1.38 -1.75
C CYS A 27 -17.19 -0.65 -0.84
N MET A 28 -16.77 0.41 -0.14
CA MET A 28 -17.70 1.22 0.67
C MET A 28 -18.76 1.89 -0.21
N ASP A 29 -18.37 2.38 -1.40
CA ASP A 29 -19.29 3.04 -2.33
C ASP A 29 -20.22 2.05 -3.06
N ALA A 30 -19.77 0.82 -3.28
CA ALA A 30 -20.51 -0.18 -4.05
C ALA A 30 -21.65 -0.87 -3.28
N TYR A 31 -21.58 -0.93 -1.95
CA TYR A 31 -22.52 -1.72 -1.15
C TYR A 31 -23.17 -0.91 -0.01
N PRO A 32 -24.48 -1.11 0.25
CA PRO A 32 -25.22 -0.32 1.24
C PRO A 32 -25.16 -0.86 2.68
N ASP A 33 -24.65 -2.07 2.91
CA ASP A 33 -24.51 -2.70 4.23
C ASP A 33 -23.05 -3.06 4.52
N PHE A 34 -22.64 -2.98 5.79
CA PHE A 34 -21.24 -3.11 6.17
C PHE A 34 -20.68 -4.52 5.90
N ALA A 35 -21.52 -5.55 6.00
CA ALA A 35 -21.10 -6.93 5.77
C ALA A 35 -20.66 -7.16 4.32
N ASN A 36 -21.47 -6.71 3.35
CA ASN A 36 -21.13 -6.81 1.93
C ASN A 36 -19.96 -5.91 1.55
N GLN A 37 -19.88 -4.72 2.14
CA GLN A 37 -18.71 -3.85 2.00
C GLN A 37 -17.41 -4.55 2.44
N LEU A 38 -17.41 -5.16 3.64
CA LEU A 38 -16.25 -5.90 4.15
C LEU A 38 -15.92 -7.13 3.30
N ALA A 39 -16.92 -7.88 2.86
CA ALA A 39 -16.72 -9.04 1.99
C ALA A 39 -16.05 -8.61 0.67
N CYS A 40 -16.49 -7.51 0.08
CA CYS A 40 -15.86 -6.92 -1.11
C CYS A 40 -14.39 -6.57 -0.84
N VAL A 41 -14.08 -5.90 0.28
CA VAL A 41 -12.70 -5.52 0.64
C VAL A 41 -11.82 -6.76 0.77
N LYS A 42 -12.29 -7.78 1.51
CA LYS A 42 -11.58 -9.04 1.71
C LYS A 42 -11.28 -9.76 0.40
N ASN A 43 -12.26 -9.82 -0.50
CA ASN A 43 -12.11 -10.49 -1.79
C ASN A 43 -11.08 -9.79 -2.69
N ASN A 44 -11.10 -8.45 -2.73
CA ASN A 44 -10.14 -7.69 -3.52
C ASN A 44 -8.72 -7.80 -2.95
N ILE A 45 -8.56 -7.74 -1.62
CA ILE A 45 -7.24 -7.90 -0.98
C ILE A 45 -6.73 -9.33 -1.14
N ALA A 46 -7.59 -10.35 -1.04
CA ALA A 46 -7.19 -11.74 -1.24
C ALA A 46 -6.70 -12.03 -2.68
N ALA A 47 -7.18 -11.26 -3.66
CA ALA A 47 -6.74 -11.33 -5.04
C ALA A 47 -5.41 -10.58 -5.30
N ASP A 48 -4.92 -9.80 -4.32
CA ASP A 48 -3.69 -9.01 -4.41
C ASP A 48 -2.60 -9.59 -3.47
N PRO A 49 -1.63 -10.36 -4.00
CA PRO A 49 -0.61 -11.03 -3.18
C PRO A 49 0.28 -10.06 -2.38
N TYR A 50 0.42 -8.82 -2.81
CA TYR A 50 1.22 -7.82 -2.10
C TYR A 50 0.47 -7.34 -0.85
N GLN A 51 -0.83 -7.09 -0.99
CA GLN A 51 -1.67 -6.66 0.13
C GLN A 51 -2.03 -7.82 1.07
N SER A 52 -2.29 -9.02 0.55
CA SER A 52 -2.73 -10.17 1.35
C SER A 52 -1.68 -10.65 2.37
N ASN A 53 -0.41 -10.43 2.07
CA ASN A 53 0.72 -10.82 2.92
C ASN A 53 1.15 -9.72 3.91
N ASP A 54 0.62 -8.50 3.75
CA ASP A 54 0.96 -7.38 4.63
C ASP A 54 0.30 -7.56 6.02
N THR A 55 1.11 -7.43 7.07
CA THR A 55 0.66 -7.63 8.46
C THR A 55 -0.36 -6.58 8.89
N LEU A 56 -0.15 -5.31 8.53
CA LEU A 56 -1.07 -4.22 8.87
C LEU A 56 -2.39 -4.42 8.14
N VAL A 57 -2.36 -4.82 6.87
CA VAL A 57 -3.56 -5.13 6.10
C VAL A 57 -4.36 -6.28 6.74
N ARG A 58 -3.69 -7.33 7.22
CA ARG A 58 -4.35 -8.43 7.95
C ARG A 58 -5.01 -7.96 9.24
N GLU A 59 -4.35 -7.10 10.00
CA GLU A 59 -4.91 -6.49 11.21
C GLU A 59 -6.14 -5.63 10.90
N TYR A 60 -6.10 -4.89 9.79
CA TYR A 60 -7.25 -4.14 9.29
C TYR A 60 -8.43 -5.04 8.95
N LEU A 61 -8.21 -6.11 8.19
CA LEU A 61 -9.27 -7.08 7.87
C LEU A 61 -9.87 -7.70 9.14
N LEU A 62 -9.04 -8.03 10.13
CA LEU A 62 -9.49 -8.54 11.42
C LEU A 62 -10.36 -7.54 12.18
N THR A 63 -9.97 -6.26 12.17
CA THR A 63 -10.79 -5.18 12.75
C THR A 63 -12.15 -5.11 12.06
N GLY A 64 -12.18 -5.23 10.72
CA GLY A 64 -13.42 -5.33 9.96
C GLY A 64 -14.30 -6.50 10.41
N ASP A 65 -13.72 -7.68 10.59
CA ASP A 65 -14.45 -8.88 11.05
C ASP A 65 -15.07 -8.69 12.46
N MET A 66 -14.35 -8.03 13.37
CA MET A 66 -14.87 -7.67 14.69
C MET A 66 -16.05 -6.69 14.60
N LEU A 67 -15.91 -5.64 13.79
CA LEU A 67 -16.98 -4.66 13.58
C LEU A 67 -18.23 -5.32 12.95
N ALA A 68 -18.05 -6.23 12.00
CA ALA A 68 -19.15 -6.97 11.40
C ALA A 68 -19.84 -7.92 12.40
N ALA A 69 -19.10 -8.48 13.37
CA ALA A 69 -19.68 -9.24 14.46
C ALA A 69 -20.51 -8.35 15.40
N ASP A 70 -20.03 -7.15 15.71
CA ASP A 70 -20.76 -6.20 16.58
C ASP A 70 -22.00 -5.60 15.90
N VAL A 71 -21.98 -5.37 14.58
CA VAL A 71 -23.17 -5.00 13.79
C VAL A 71 -24.21 -6.12 13.85
N ARG A 72 -23.80 -7.37 13.58
CA ARG A 72 -24.70 -8.54 13.66
C ARG A 72 -25.28 -8.76 15.05
N ALA A 73 -24.51 -8.45 16.09
CA ALA A 73 -24.96 -8.50 17.47
C ALA A 73 -25.84 -7.29 17.89
N GLY A 74 -26.07 -6.33 16.99
CA GLY A 74 -26.84 -5.12 17.27
C GLY A 74 -26.17 -4.15 18.25
N LYS A 75 -24.87 -4.29 18.50
CA LYS A 75 -24.12 -3.42 19.43
C LYS A 75 -23.78 -2.08 18.80
N ILE A 76 -23.56 -2.05 17.49
CA ILE A 76 -23.27 -0.85 16.71
C ILE A 76 -24.06 -0.87 15.40
N SER A 77 -24.31 0.31 14.82
CA SER A 77 -24.90 0.43 13.48
C SER A 77 -23.87 0.20 12.37
N ASP A 78 -24.34 -0.11 11.16
CA ASP A 78 -23.48 -0.16 9.97
C ASP A 78 -22.69 1.15 9.77
N GLU A 79 -23.30 2.30 10.02
CA GLU A 79 -22.65 3.61 9.91
C GLU A 79 -21.51 3.77 10.94
N SER A 80 -21.75 3.37 12.19
CA SER A 80 -20.72 3.36 13.23
C SER A 80 -19.57 2.42 12.88
N ALA A 81 -19.87 1.25 12.29
CA ALA A 81 -18.87 0.30 11.84
C ALA A 81 -18.03 0.87 10.69
N ARG A 82 -18.65 1.51 9.69
CA ARG A 82 -17.92 2.19 8.59
C ARG A 82 -16.96 3.24 9.09
N LEU A 83 -17.41 4.09 10.03
CA LEU A 83 -16.57 5.15 10.57
C LEU A 83 -15.34 4.57 11.29
N GLN A 84 -15.54 3.56 12.14
CA GLN A 84 -14.44 2.89 12.83
C GLN A 84 -13.51 2.16 11.87
N PHE A 85 -14.05 1.55 10.82
CA PHE A 85 -13.25 0.87 9.81
C PHE A 85 -12.40 1.85 8.99
N LEU A 86 -12.95 3.03 8.67
CA LEU A 86 -12.22 4.13 8.06
C LEU A 86 -11.13 4.69 8.99
N GLN A 87 -11.40 4.82 10.28
CA GLN A 87 -10.39 5.21 11.27
C GLN A 87 -9.22 4.23 11.27
N LYS A 88 -9.51 2.91 11.25
CA LYS A 88 -8.45 1.89 11.17
C LYS A 88 -7.62 2.01 9.90
N LEU A 89 -8.24 2.31 8.76
CA LEU A 89 -7.52 2.57 7.51
C LEU A 89 -6.55 3.76 7.65
N ASN A 90 -6.98 4.84 8.30
CA ASN A 90 -6.13 6.01 8.53
C ASN A 90 -4.98 5.71 9.51
N ASP A 91 -5.21 4.85 10.50
CA ASP A 91 -4.15 4.42 11.42
C ASP A 91 -3.04 3.67 10.68
N ILE A 92 -3.39 2.77 9.75
CA ILE A 92 -2.40 2.06 8.93
C ILE A 92 -1.58 3.05 8.09
N LYS A 93 -2.23 3.98 7.41
CA LYS A 93 -1.54 5.02 6.63
C LYS A 93 -0.56 5.83 7.48
N ARG A 94 -0.95 6.15 8.72
CA ARG A 94 -0.07 6.86 9.65
C ARG A 94 1.16 6.02 9.99
N ILE A 95 0.97 4.74 10.31
CA ILE A 95 2.07 3.81 10.63
C ILE A 95 3.02 3.67 9.44
N GLU A 96 2.51 3.47 8.23
CA GLU A 96 3.32 3.38 7.00
C GLU A 96 4.13 4.67 6.77
N LEU A 97 3.51 5.83 6.96
CA LEU A 97 4.19 7.12 6.83
C LEU A 97 5.29 7.32 7.87
N GLU A 98 5.04 6.93 9.11
CA GLU A 98 6.02 6.98 10.20
C GLU A 98 7.20 6.04 9.94
N GLN A 99 6.95 4.82 9.43
CA GLN A 99 7.99 3.87 9.04
C GLN A 99 8.86 4.44 7.91
N MET A 100 8.25 4.95 6.84
CA MET A 100 8.98 5.57 5.73
C MET A 100 9.81 6.79 6.19
N ALA A 101 9.25 7.61 7.08
CA ALA A 101 9.96 8.75 7.65
C ALA A 101 11.14 8.30 8.52
N ASN A 102 10.97 7.24 9.32
CA ASN A 102 12.03 6.71 10.16
C ASN A 102 13.16 6.08 9.33
N GLU A 103 12.83 5.29 8.32
CA GLU A 103 13.81 4.74 7.37
C GLU A 103 14.60 5.85 6.67
N SER A 104 13.91 6.91 6.24
CA SER A 104 14.55 8.08 5.62
C SER A 104 15.47 8.84 6.60
N ARG A 105 15.15 8.84 7.90
CA ARG A 105 16.01 9.43 8.94
C ARG A 105 17.24 8.56 9.20
N ILE A 106 17.06 7.24 9.33
CA ILE A 106 18.16 6.28 9.49
C ILE A 106 19.10 6.37 8.30
N ARG A 107 18.57 6.42 7.08
CA ARG A 107 19.36 6.55 5.86
C ARG A 107 20.20 7.83 5.85
N ARG A 108 19.61 8.97 6.25
CA ARG A 108 20.34 10.23 6.39
C ARG A 108 21.42 10.18 7.47
N ASP A 109 21.14 9.56 8.63
CA ASP A 109 22.15 9.39 9.69
C ASP A 109 23.31 8.51 9.22
N MET A 110 23.02 7.43 8.50
CA MET A 110 24.04 6.57 7.90
C MET A 110 24.90 7.31 6.87
N ASP A 111 24.28 8.09 5.96
CA ASP A 111 25.04 8.90 4.99
C ASP A 111 25.89 10.00 5.68
N MET A 112 25.48 10.51 6.85
CA MET A 112 26.28 11.46 7.63
C MET A 112 27.44 10.80 8.37
N ARG A 113 27.22 9.61 8.96
CA ARG A 113 28.26 8.86 9.69
C ARG A 113 29.27 8.20 8.77
N PHE A 114 28.82 7.77 7.59
CA PHE A 114 29.64 7.09 6.59
C PHE A 114 29.48 7.81 5.25
N PRO A 115 30.12 8.99 5.09
CA PRO A 115 30.04 9.75 3.86
C PRO A 115 30.60 8.92 2.72
N ARG A 116 29.79 8.71 1.69
CA ARG A 116 30.19 7.95 0.50
C ARG A 116 31.37 8.63 -0.18
N GLN A 117 32.37 7.84 -0.51
CA GLN A 117 33.58 8.35 -1.16
C GLN A 117 33.33 8.34 -2.66
N THR A 118 33.43 9.49 -3.31
CA THR A 118 33.33 9.57 -4.77
C THR A 118 34.70 9.78 -5.36
N THR A 119 35.17 8.79 -6.12
CA THR A 119 36.44 8.86 -6.83
C THR A 119 36.17 9.10 -8.30
N CYS A 120 36.75 10.16 -8.86
CA CYS A 120 36.62 10.48 -10.27
C CYS A 120 37.94 10.25 -11.01
N HIS A 121 37.87 9.55 -12.14
CA HIS A 121 39.01 9.31 -13.02
C HIS A 121 38.73 9.87 -14.43
N PRO A 122 39.71 10.53 -15.06
CA PRO A 122 39.59 10.94 -16.46
C PRO A 122 39.60 9.69 -17.35
N VAL A 123 38.62 9.58 -18.25
CA VAL A 123 38.51 8.50 -19.24
C VAL A 123 38.33 9.15 -20.61
N GLY A 124 39.42 9.22 -21.38
CA GLY A 124 39.46 9.96 -22.65
C GLY A 124 39.24 11.46 -22.45
N GLY A 125 38.27 12.04 -23.17
CA GLY A 125 37.86 13.45 -23.07
C GLY A 125 36.74 13.72 -22.03
N SER A 126 36.46 12.76 -21.15
CA SER A 126 35.39 12.85 -20.15
C SER A 126 35.88 12.45 -18.76
N VAL A 127 35.08 12.73 -17.73
CA VAL A 127 35.34 12.33 -16.34
C VAL A 127 34.30 11.29 -15.92
N GLN A 128 34.77 10.14 -15.44
CA GLN A 128 33.92 9.10 -14.88
C GLN A 128 34.10 9.04 -13.37
N CYS A 129 33.01 9.19 -12.63
CA CYS A 129 33.00 9.13 -11.16
C CYS A 129 32.34 7.85 -10.68
N THR A 130 32.95 7.20 -9.69
CA THR A 130 32.38 6.04 -8.99
C THR A 130 32.26 6.38 -7.51
N THR A 131 31.07 6.18 -6.95
CA THR A 131 30.78 6.39 -5.53
C THR A 131 30.73 5.04 -4.83
N TYR A 132 31.55 4.87 -3.78
CA TYR A 132 31.63 3.66 -2.94
C TYR A 132 31.17 3.96 -1.51
#